data_AF-A0A7X5N4W3-F1
#
_entry.id   AF-A0A7X5N4W3-F1
#
_cell.length_a   1.000
_cell.length_b   1.000
_cell.length_c   1.000
_cell.angle_alpha   90.00
_cell.angle_beta   90.00
_cell.angle_gamma   90.00
#
_symmetry.space_group_name_H-M   'P 1'
#
loop_
_entity.id
_entity.type
_entity.pdbx_description
1 polymer ?
#
loop_
_entity_poly.entity_id
_entity_poly.type
_entity_poly.pdbx_seq_one_letter_code
_entity_poly.pdbx_strand_id
1 'polypeptide(L)'
;QSAGLQASAYGAGMAFAGQRALGASVLPISDAMEFESAMADVRKVVDFKTPQQFLQMGRDVENLSMRLPMLPADIAKIVAA
;
A
#
# COMPACT_ATOMS: atom_id res chain seq x y z
N GLN A 1 -13.06 7.46 45.65
CA GLN A 1 -13.40 6.59 44.49
C GLN A 1 -12.87 7.14 43.16
N SER A 2 -11.88 8.06 43.14
CA SER A 2 -11.41 8.75 41.92
C SER A 2 -10.12 8.20 41.30
N ALA A 3 -9.44 7.24 41.94
CA ALA A 3 -8.18 6.68 41.44
C ALA A 3 -8.38 5.65 40.30
N GLY A 4 -9.51 4.93 40.29
CA GLY A 4 -9.80 3.93 39.24
C GLY A 4 -10.14 4.53 37.87
N LEU A 5 -10.75 5.71 37.85
CA LEU A 5 -11.20 6.38 36.62
C LEU A 5 -10.05 7.07 35.86
N GLN A 6 -9.04 7.58 36.58
CA GLN A 6 -7.85 8.15 35.96
C GLN A 6 -6.96 7.04 35.36
N ALA A 7 -6.77 5.92 36.07
CA ALA A 7 -6.01 4.79 35.55
C ALA A 7 -6.62 4.17 34.28
N SER A 8 -7.96 4.09 34.17
CA SER A 8 -8.63 3.63 32.95
C SER A 8 -8.51 4.63 31.80
N ALA A 9 -8.54 5.92 32.08
CA ALA A 9 -8.42 6.97 31.05
C ALA A 9 -6.98 7.03 30.48
N TYR A 10 -5.96 6.95 31.34
CA TYR A 10 -4.56 6.88 30.89
C TYR A 10 -4.25 5.54 30.21
N GLY A 11 -4.73 4.41 30.74
CA GLY A 11 -4.53 3.09 30.15
C GLY A 11 -5.20 2.95 28.78
N ALA A 12 -6.44 3.42 28.63
CA ALA A 12 -7.13 3.44 27.34
C ALA A 12 -6.47 4.44 26.37
N GLY A 13 -6.17 5.66 26.82
CA GLY A 13 -5.52 6.69 25.99
C GLY A 13 -4.17 6.23 25.42
N MET A 14 -3.36 5.56 26.24
CA MET A 14 -2.08 5.00 25.80
C MET A 14 -2.23 3.77 24.91
N ALA A 15 -3.23 2.91 25.14
CA ALA A 15 -3.52 1.77 24.26
C ALA A 15 -3.98 2.21 22.86
N PHE A 16 -4.87 3.22 22.77
CA PHE A 16 -5.30 3.79 21.49
C PHE A 16 -4.16 4.53 20.78
N ALA A 17 -3.33 5.27 21.51
CA ALA A 17 -2.15 5.93 20.95
C ALA A 17 -1.11 4.92 20.44
N GLY A 18 -0.86 3.85 21.20
CA GLY A 18 0.06 2.76 20.82
C GLY A 18 -0.39 2.02 19.56
N GLN A 19 -1.68 1.66 19.46
CA GLN A 19 -2.24 1.01 18.27
C GLN A 19 -2.12 1.90 17.02
N ARG A 20 -2.41 3.21 17.13
CA ARG A 20 -2.26 4.18 16.03
C ARG A 20 -0.80 4.38 15.61
N ALA A 21 0.12 4.46 16.58
CA ALA A 21 1.53 4.63 16.30
C ALA A 21 2.13 3.42 15.56
N LEU A 22 1.74 2.20 15.94
CA LEU A 22 2.15 0.97 15.25
C LEU A 22 1.49 0.84 13.87
N GLY A 23 0.25 1.31 13.70
CA GLY A 23 -0.42 1.33 12.39
C GLY A 23 0.23 2.28 11.38
N ALA A 24 0.79 3.41 11.83
CA ALA A 24 1.43 4.39 10.94
C ALA A 24 2.72 3.88 10.28
N SER A 25 3.41 2.91 10.89
CA SER A 25 4.61 2.28 10.31
C SER A 25 4.34 1.20 9.25
N VAL A 26 3.08 0.76 9.07
CA VAL A 26 2.73 -0.30 8.10
C VAL A 26 2.45 0.26 6.70
N LEU A 27 2.24 1.57 6.59
CA LEU A 27 1.85 2.23 5.33
C LEU A 27 2.75 1.88 4.13
N PRO A 28 4.10 1.97 4.18
CA PRO A 28 4.91 1.71 3.00
C PRO A 28 4.94 0.23 2.58
N ILE A 29 4.66 -0.70 3.49
CA ILE A 29 4.59 -2.14 3.17
C ILE A 29 3.27 -2.42 2.45
N SER A 30 2.18 -1.81 2.91
CA SER A 30 0.86 -1.95 2.29
C SER A 30 0.90 -1.50 0.82
N ASP A 31 1.54 -0.36 0.55
CA ASP A 31 1.62 0.20 -0.82
C ASP A 31 2.40 -0.72 -1.77
N ALA A 32 3.48 -1.36 -1.31
CA ALA A 32 4.24 -2.32 -2.10
C ALA A 32 3.45 -3.60 -2.39
N MET A 33 2.69 -4.10 -1.41
CA MET A 33 1.80 -5.26 -1.59
C MET A 33 0.70 -4.97 -2.61
N GLU A 34 0.09 -3.78 -2.55
CA GLU A 34 -0.92 -3.36 -3.52
C GLU A 34 -0.33 -3.24 -4.93
N PHE A 35 0.89 -2.73 -5.07
CA PHE A 35 1.58 -2.69 -6.36
C PHE A 35 1.83 -4.09 -6.94
N GLU A 36 2.35 -5.02 -6.14
CA GLU A 36 2.58 -6.40 -6.58
C GLU A 36 1.27 -7.07 -7.01
N SER A 37 0.21 -6.90 -6.23
CA SER A 37 -1.12 -7.41 -6.56
C SER A 37 -1.65 -6.82 -7.88
N ALA A 38 -1.53 -5.51 -8.08
CA ALA A 38 -1.97 -4.85 -9.30
C ALA A 38 -1.16 -5.29 -10.52
N MET A 39 0.15 -5.47 -10.37
CA MET A 39 1.02 -6.02 -11.42
C MET A 39 0.70 -7.49 -11.73
N ALA A 40 0.20 -8.25 -10.75
CA ALA A 40 -0.29 -9.61 -10.98
C ALA A 40 -1.57 -9.64 -11.82
N ASP A 41 -2.49 -8.69 -11.62
CA ASP A 41 -3.69 -8.57 -12.46
C ASP A 41 -3.34 -8.13 -13.88
N VAL A 42 -2.42 -7.18 -14.02
CA VAL A 42 -1.82 -6.81 -15.31
C VAL A 42 -1.18 -8.02 -16.01
N ARG A 43 -0.49 -8.90 -15.27
CA ARG A 43 0.08 -10.15 -15.80
C ARG A 43 -0.98 -11.10 -16.35
N LYS A 44 -2.18 -11.11 -15.76
CA LYS A 44 -3.28 -11.99 -16.20
C LYS A 44 -3.94 -11.51 -17.48
N VAL A 45 -4.07 -10.20 -17.66
CA VAL A 45 -4.86 -9.60 -18.76
C VAL A 45 -4.03 -9.17 -19.96
N VAL A 46 -2.73 -8.93 -19.77
CA VAL A 46 -1.81 -8.56 -20.85
C VAL A 46 -0.99 -9.77 -21.29
N ASP A 47 -1.01 -10.04 -22.59
CA ASP A 47 -0.21 -11.11 -23.19
C ASP A 47 1.28 -10.71 -23.31
N PHE A 48 2.08 -11.08 -22.31
CA PHE A 48 3.54 -10.92 -22.37
C PHE A 48 4.18 -12.04 -23.16
N LYS A 49 4.88 -11.70 -24.26
CA LYS A 49 5.62 -12.68 -25.06
C LYS A 49 6.90 -13.13 -24.38
N THR A 50 7.47 -12.29 -23.51
CA THR A 50 8.68 -12.59 -22.74
C THR A 50 8.58 -12.06 -21.31
N PRO A 51 9.24 -12.71 -20.33
CA PRO A 51 9.33 -12.19 -18.96
C PRO A 51 9.96 -10.79 -18.87
N GLN A 52 10.88 -10.48 -19.79
CA GLN A 52 11.55 -9.17 -19.86
C GLN A 52 10.58 -8.04 -20.20
N GLN A 53 9.57 -8.28 -21.04
CA GLN A 53 8.54 -7.28 -21.35
C GLN A 53 7.69 -6.94 -20.12
N PHE A 54 7.36 -7.94 -19.29
CA PHE A 54 6.65 -7.71 -18.03
C PHE A 54 7.46 -6.86 -17.05
N LEU A 55 8.75 -7.17 -16.89
CA LEU A 55 9.66 -6.39 -16.05
C LEU A 55 9.85 -4.95 -16.55
N GLN A 56 9.90 -4.77 -17.87
CA GLN A 56 9.97 -3.43 -18.46
C GLN A 56 8.69 -2.63 -18.16
N MET A 57 7.53 -3.26 -18.28
CA MET A 57 6.26 -2.59 -18.02
C MET A 57 6.10 -2.17 -16.56
N GLY A 58 6.58 -2.99 -15.60
CA GLY A 58 6.62 -2.58 -14.19
C GLY A 58 7.45 -1.31 -13.96
N ARG A 59 8.63 -1.22 -14.59
CA ARG A 59 9.46 0.01 -14.55
C ARG A 59 8.79 1.20 -15.22
N ASP A 60 8.06 0.98 -16.30
CA ASP A 60 7.37 2.05 -17.01
C ASP A 60 6.19 2.60 -16.16
N VAL A 61 5.44 1.73 -15.47
CA VAL A 61 4.39 2.12 -14.52
C VAL A 61 4.96 2.88 -13.32
N GLU A 62 6.09 2.42 -12.77
CA GLU A 62 6.80 3.12 -11.70
C GLU A 62 7.22 4.53 -12.15
N ASN A 63 7.87 4.65 -13.32
CA ASN A 63 8.25 5.95 -13.89
C ASN A 63 7.05 6.88 -14.17
N LEU A 64 5.92 6.32 -14.59
CA LEU A 64 4.68 7.08 -14.80
C LEU A 64 4.13 7.65 -13.48
N SER A 65 4.20 6.89 -12.37
CA SER A 65 3.78 7.35 -11.03
C SER A 65 4.64 8.49 -10.46
N MET A 66 5.88 8.62 -10.93
CA MET A 66 6.75 9.74 -10.57
C MET A 66 6.43 11.02 -11.38
N ARG A 67 5.83 10.87 -12.57
CA ARG A 67 5.48 11.98 -13.46
C ARG A 67 4.05 12.50 -13.26
N LEU A 68 3.15 11.60 -12.90
CA LEU A 68 1.79 11.89 -12.48
C LEU A 68 1.71 11.47 -11.02
N PRO A 69 1.43 12.36 -10.04
CA PRO A 69 1.33 11.99 -8.64
C PRO A 69 0.08 11.14 -8.39
N MET A 70 0.07 9.93 -8.94
CA MET A 70 -0.92 8.88 -8.83
C MET A 70 -0.17 7.60 -8.45
N LEU A 71 -0.78 6.77 -7.60
CA LEU A 71 -0.13 5.57 -7.10
C LEU A 71 0.13 4.58 -8.26
N PRO A 72 1.30 3.92 -8.32
CA PRO A 72 1.59 2.89 -9.34
C PRO A 72 0.48 1.83 -9.46
N ALA A 73 -0.14 1.46 -8.34
CA ALA A 73 -1.26 0.52 -8.29
C ALA A 73 -2.51 1.02 -9.05
N ASP A 74 -2.79 2.32 -9.03
CA ASP A 74 -3.93 2.89 -9.75
C ASP A 74 -3.71 2.91 -11.25
N ILE A 75 -2.46 3.14 -11.68
CA ILE A 75 -2.06 3.05 -13.09
C ILE A 75 -2.18 1.61 -13.58
N ALA A 76 -1.74 0.64 -12.79
CA ALA A 76 -1.85 -0.78 -13.11
C ALA A 76 -3.32 -1.22 -13.22
N LYS A 77 -4.22 -0.75 -12.34
CA LYS A 77 -5.68 -1.00 -12.46
C LYS A 77 -6.27 -0.46 -13.77
N ILE A 78 -5.83 0.72 -14.23
CA ILE A 78 -6.30 1.30 -15.50
C ILE A 78 -5.84 0.47 -16.70
N VAL A 79 -4.61 -0.06 -16.65
CA VAL A 79 -4.06 -0.90 -17.73
C VAL A 79 -4.65 -2.32 -17.71
N ALA A 80 -5.12 -2.78 -16.55
CA ALA A 80 -5.67 -4.13 -16.37
C ALA A 80 -7.17 -4.26 -16.70
N ALA A 81 -7.90 -3.15 -16.84
CA ALA A 81 -9.31 -3.11 -17.22
C ALA A 81 -9.50 -3.16 -18.74
#